data_AF-A0A7C1WKG7-F1
#
_entry.id   AF-A0A7C1WKG7-F1
#
_cell.length_a   1.000
_cell.length_b   1.000
_cell.length_c   1.000
_cell.angle_alpha   90.00
_cell.angle_beta   90.00
_cell.angle_gamma   90.00
#
_symmetry.space_group_name_H-M   'P 1'
#
loop_
_entity.id
_entity.type
_entity.pdbx_description
1 polymer ?
#
loop_
_entity_poly.entity_id
_entity_poly.type
_entity_poly.pdbx_seq_one_letter_code
_entity_poly.pdbx_strand_id
1 'polypeptide(L)'
;MIMIFFSESTPKEKFDIVLGNPPWVSRKRSDILSATAWCKAHNYPMPADELAWAFVWKGLHHVKSAGTIAFLLPAMGFLHNHSESSIQARNLWLEQIFLKRVINFSDIRFLLFDGAVRPTALCLFQPSVKELHDYRFDYWCPKADPLLQTTRMLTMNRGDKVSLKISMVLHEPTAWGRYLWMTNRDMKLFGWPSSLSKLHKKIEKYIDYKKHLKNTTKWIIGQGFQPVTNSNDKPKVSKIVPKIPFLDANDFQEWVIPSATLKKPCTSPLRRLGFEKGYYGPHVLIPKGINRKNGCLRAAYSKEDFSFRHAIQSIISFSKGDASKLKLLTVILNSRFAAWFYFHETSSLGSDRPLVDENQLLSLPFPELNELPDSAAANRAEKAIVRIVDDLLLEKDELLQGQLPNDETIERLNRLVYQYYGLTEDEITVIEDTIKYVLPSIQPSAKALPPLWSKTNQRHWQEYMKVLSATLESWLIPNCYLSATLTAGHPYLVLIGLRIPSKRPQRALVINETHDAFNAALSRINAGLRQKISRNFYLVPDLRIFVNDTLYLIKPKIMRFWTKSAALNDADAIVADLQSARHPYEKQG
;
A
#
# COMPACT_ATOMS: atom_id res chain seq x y z
N MET A 1 -0.41 -35.39 16.37
CA MET A 1 -0.83 -34.22 17.17
C MET A 1 -1.98 -33.46 16.49
N ILE A 2 -1.82 -32.91 15.28
CA ILE A 2 -2.92 -32.19 14.59
C ILE A 2 -4.11 -33.10 14.30
N MET A 3 -3.87 -34.25 13.67
CA MET A 3 -4.92 -35.25 13.42
C MET A 3 -5.69 -35.64 14.69
N ILE A 4 -4.98 -35.84 15.80
CA ILE A 4 -5.56 -36.17 17.12
C ILE A 4 -6.41 -35.01 17.63
N PHE A 5 -5.86 -33.79 17.58
CA PHE A 5 -6.55 -32.58 18.02
C PHE A 5 -7.89 -32.40 17.31
N PHE A 6 -8.03 -32.71 16.00
CA PHE A 6 -9.30 -32.57 15.29
C PHE A 6 -10.22 -33.80 15.37
N SER A 7 -9.68 -34.99 15.70
CA SER A 7 -10.49 -36.19 15.93
C SER A 7 -11.13 -36.23 17.32
N GLU A 8 -10.55 -35.54 18.30
CA GLU A 8 -11.09 -35.48 19.66
C GLU A 8 -12.31 -34.55 19.75
N SER A 9 -13.31 -34.99 20.53
CA SER A 9 -14.43 -34.15 20.93
C SER A 9 -13.89 -32.94 21.72
N THR A 10 -14.57 -31.80 21.57
CA THR A 10 -14.22 -30.60 22.34
C THR A 10 -14.27 -30.95 23.84
N PRO A 11 -13.20 -30.66 24.61
CA PRO A 11 -13.21 -30.86 26.06
C PRO A 11 -14.41 -30.17 26.71
N LYS A 12 -14.97 -30.78 27.77
CA LYS A 12 -16.05 -30.16 28.56
C LYS A 12 -15.56 -28.90 29.28
N GLU A 13 -14.30 -28.90 29.69
CA GLU A 13 -13.68 -27.75 30.35
C GLU A 13 -13.23 -26.71 29.32
N LYS A 14 -13.60 -25.46 29.59
CA LYS A 14 -13.25 -24.29 28.78
C LYS A 14 -12.22 -23.43 29.51
N PHE A 15 -11.36 -22.76 28.74
CA PHE A 15 -10.23 -22.00 29.26
C PHE A 15 -10.49 -20.48 29.24
N ASP A 16 -9.91 -19.76 30.19
CA ASP A 16 -9.94 -18.29 30.22
C ASP A 16 -9.04 -17.68 29.15
N ILE A 17 -7.94 -18.36 28.82
CA ILE A 17 -6.98 -17.91 27.80
C ILE A 17 -6.58 -19.10 26.92
N VAL A 18 -6.65 -18.91 25.61
CA VAL A 18 -6.13 -19.85 24.62
C VAL A 18 -5.04 -19.13 23.81
N LEU A 19 -3.80 -19.62 23.89
CA LEU A 19 -2.64 -19.04 23.21
C LEU A 19 -2.10 -20.03 22.18
N GLY A 20 -1.58 -19.55 21.06
CA GLY A 20 -0.95 -20.43 20.10
C GLY A 20 -0.35 -19.75 18.87
N ASN A 21 0.51 -20.49 18.19
CA ASN A 21 0.96 -20.21 16.82
C ASN A 21 0.47 -21.37 15.94
N PRO A 22 -0.78 -21.33 15.46
CA PRO A 22 -1.34 -22.42 14.67
C PRO A 22 -0.47 -22.74 13.44
N PRO A 23 -0.36 -24.01 13.04
CA PRO A 23 0.29 -24.35 11.78
C PRO A 23 -0.52 -23.75 10.62
N TRP A 24 0.16 -23.05 9.70
CA TRP A 24 -0.52 -22.41 8.57
C TRP A 24 -0.87 -23.43 7.47
N VAL A 25 0.08 -24.30 7.13
CA VAL A 25 -0.09 -25.41 6.17
C VAL A 25 0.61 -26.66 6.71
N SER A 26 0.13 -27.86 6.33
CA SER A 26 0.81 -29.12 6.64
C SER A 26 1.27 -29.81 5.35
N ARG A 27 2.45 -30.43 5.40
CA ARG A 27 2.92 -31.34 4.33
C ARG A 27 2.22 -32.70 4.41
N LYS A 28 1.59 -33.03 5.53
CA LYS A 28 0.87 -34.30 5.74
C LYS A 28 -0.59 -34.13 5.32
N ARG A 29 -0.98 -34.83 4.26
CA ARG A 29 -2.35 -34.81 3.75
C ARG A 29 -3.39 -35.24 4.80
N SER A 30 -3.04 -36.15 5.71
CA SER A 30 -3.91 -36.60 6.80
C SER A 30 -4.31 -35.47 7.76
N ASP A 31 -3.39 -34.56 8.08
CA ASP A 31 -3.68 -33.42 8.96
C ASP A 31 -4.73 -32.49 8.31
N ILE A 32 -4.53 -32.19 7.02
CA ILE A 32 -5.47 -31.36 6.24
C ILE A 32 -6.85 -32.03 6.19
N LEU A 33 -6.91 -33.32 5.83
CA LEU A 33 -8.17 -34.05 5.75
C LEU A 33 -8.93 -34.07 7.08
N SER A 34 -8.23 -34.27 8.20
CA SER A 34 -8.86 -34.26 9.54
C SER A 34 -9.46 -32.89 9.89
N ALA A 35 -8.73 -31.81 9.61
CA ALA A 35 -9.20 -30.44 9.83
C ALA A 35 -10.37 -30.07 8.90
N THR A 36 -10.29 -30.42 7.61
CA THR A 36 -11.37 -30.22 6.63
C THR A 36 -12.63 -30.97 7.05
N ALA A 37 -12.49 -32.23 7.49
CA ALA A 37 -13.63 -33.03 7.95
C ALA A 37 -14.30 -32.40 9.18
N TRP A 38 -13.51 -31.96 10.17
CA TRP A 38 -14.03 -31.27 11.36
C TRP A 38 -14.73 -29.95 10.98
N CYS A 39 -14.11 -29.11 10.15
CA CYS A 39 -14.71 -27.86 9.69
C CYS A 39 -16.03 -28.09 8.94
N LYS A 40 -16.05 -29.08 8.04
CA LYS A 40 -17.27 -29.44 7.29
C LYS A 40 -18.39 -29.92 8.21
N ALA A 41 -18.08 -30.73 9.21
CA ALA A 41 -19.06 -31.21 10.20
C ALA A 41 -19.69 -30.06 11.03
N HIS A 42 -18.99 -28.94 11.17
CA HIS A 42 -19.43 -27.77 11.94
C HIS A 42 -19.81 -26.58 11.06
N ASN A 43 -19.89 -26.76 9.73
CA ASN A 43 -20.19 -25.70 8.76
C ASN A 43 -19.23 -24.49 8.79
N TYR A 44 -17.95 -24.72 9.11
CA TYR A 44 -16.92 -23.69 9.07
C TYR A 44 -16.14 -23.71 7.75
N PRO A 45 -15.87 -22.54 7.15
CA PRO A 45 -15.06 -22.45 5.95
C PRO A 45 -13.56 -22.58 6.27
N MET A 46 -12.81 -23.18 5.34
CA MET A 46 -11.35 -23.32 5.40
C MET A 46 -10.73 -22.95 4.03
N PRO A 47 -10.65 -21.65 3.69
CA PRO A 47 -10.12 -21.20 2.40
C PRO A 47 -8.73 -21.76 2.13
N ALA A 48 -8.50 -22.20 0.89
CA ALA A 48 -7.22 -22.76 0.40
C ALA A 48 -6.68 -23.93 1.26
N ASP A 49 -7.55 -24.63 1.99
CA ASP A 49 -7.18 -25.68 2.94
C ASP A 49 -6.14 -25.23 3.99
N GLU A 50 -6.12 -23.93 4.32
CA GLU A 50 -5.19 -23.35 5.29
C GLU A 50 -5.59 -23.73 6.72
N LEU A 51 -4.76 -24.54 7.38
CA LEU A 51 -5.05 -25.16 8.68
C LEU A 51 -5.32 -24.15 9.79
N ALA A 52 -4.74 -22.96 9.72
CA ALA A 52 -4.92 -21.92 10.71
C ALA A 52 -6.41 -21.53 10.90
N TRP A 53 -7.24 -21.62 9.86
CA TRP A 53 -8.69 -21.43 9.97
C TRP A 53 -9.33 -22.45 10.90
N ALA A 54 -9.03 -23.74 10.73
CA ALA A 54 -9.57 -24.79 11.59
C ALA A 54 -9.20 -24.60 13.07
N PHE A 55 -7.99 -24.12 13.36
CA PHE A 55 -7.56 -23.78 14.72
C PHE A 55 -8.30 -22.55 15.27
N VAL A 56 -8.55 -21.53 14.47
CA VAL A 56 -9.35 -20.36 14.89
C VAL A 56 -10.77 -20.79 15.26
N TRP A 57 -11.42 -21.59 14.42
CA TRP A 57 -12.76 -22.11 14.68
C TRP A 57 -12.79 -22.98 15.92
N LYS A 58 -11.89 -23.96 16.02
CA LYS A 58 -11.83 -24.86 17.17
C LYS A 58 -11.44 -24.11 18.44
N GLY A 59 -10.59 -23.08 18.38
CA GLY A 59 -10.26 -22.22 19.51
C GLY A 59 -11.50 -21.61 20.19
N LEU A 60 -12.50 -21.21 19.41
CA LEU A 60 -13.78 -20.69 19.93
C LEU A 60 -14.58 -21.73 20.74
N HIS A 61 -14.39 -23.03 20.45
CA HIS A 61 -15.03 -24.11 21.19
C HIS A 61 -14.35 -24.39 22.54
N HIS A 62 -13.05 -24.09 22.64
CA HIS A 62 -12.24 -24.34 23.84
C HIS A 62 -12.20 -23.16 24.82
N VAL A 63 -12.53 -21.94 24.38
CA VAL A 63 -12.48 -20.74 25.24
C VAL A 63 -13.83 -20.50 25.93
N LYS A 64 -13.79 -19.97 27.17
CA LYS A 64 -14.99 -19.46 27.87
C LYS A 64 -15.57 -18.25 27.12
N SER A 65 -16.84 -17.92 27.36
CA SER A 65 -17.52 -16.76 26.73
C SER A 65 -16.78 -15.45 26.96
N ALA A 66 -16.28 -15.21 28.17
CA ALA A 66 -15.47 -14.03 28.51
C ALA A 66 -13.94 -14.27 28.36
N GLY A 67 -13.53 -15.45 27.89
CA GLY A 67 -12.12 -15.78 27.71
C GLY A 67 -11.52 -15.07 26.49
N THR A 68 -10.19 -15.12 26.36
CA THR A 68 -9.46 -14.48 25.25
C THR A 68 -8.62 -15.48 24.49
N ILE A 69 -8.71 -15.45 23.17
CA ILE A 69 -7.84 -16.19 22.27
C ILE A 69 -6.78 -15.21 21.75
N ALA A 70 -5.51 -15.60 21.79
CA ALA A 70 -4.43 -14.88 21.13
C ALA A 70 -3.66 -15.83 20.21
N PHE A 71 -3.84 -15.66 18.90
CA PHE A 71 -3.19 -16.48 17.89
C PHE A 71 -2.29 -15.66 16.97
N LEU A 72 -1.12 -16.23 16.70
CA LEU A 72 -0.23 -15.77 15.63
C LEU A 72 -0.65 -16.43 14.31
N LEU A 73 -1.35 -15.66 13.47
CA LEU A 73 -2.04 -16.13 12.27
C LEU A 73 -1.30 -15.69 10.99
N PRO A 74 -1.49 -16.39 9.86
CA PRO A 74 -0.99 -15.94 8.57
C PRO A 74 -1.72 -14.66 8.14
N ALA A 75 -1.01 -13.55 7.98
CA ALA A 75 -1.64 -12.27 7.63
C ALA A 75 -2.30 -12.32 6.25
N MET A 76 -1.76 -13.11 5.31
CA MET A 76 -2.38 -13.30 4.01
C MET A 76 -3.78 -13.92 4.12
N GLY A 77 -3.93 -15.04 4.84
CA GLY A 77 -5.23 -15.68 5.00
C GLY A 77 -6.24 -14.79 5.72
N PHE A 78 -5.84 -14.22 6.85
CA PHE A 78 -6.76 -13.54 7.77
C PHE A 78 -6.97 -12.06 7.50
N LEU A 79 -6.06 -11.36 6.82
CA LEU A 79 -6.16 -9.91 6.62
C LEU A 79 -6.15 -9.50 5.13
N HIS A 80 -5.25 -10.07 4.32
CA HIS A 80 -4.89 -9.48 3.01
C HIS A 80 -5.43 -10.20 1.76
N ASN A 81 -5.89 -11.45 1.88
CA ASN A 81 -6.41 -12.20 0.74
C ASN A 81 -7.84 -11.75 0.38
N HIS A 82 -8.00 -11.17 -0.81
CA HIS A 82 -9.29 -10.66 -1.31
C HIS A 82 -10.04 -11.65 -2.21
N SER A 83 -9.69 -12.95 -2.19
CA SER A 83 -10.54 -13.97 -2.80
C SER A 83 -11.89 -14.01 -2.11
N GLU A 84 -12.96 -14.23 -2.86
CA GLU A 84 -14.33 -14.30 -2.33
C GLU A 84 -14.45 -15.27 -1.15
N SER A 85 -13.86 -16.47 -1.29
CA SER A 85 -13.82 -17.48 -0.22
C SER A 85 -13.13 -17.00 1.06
N SER A 86 -12.05 -16.22 0.94
CA SER A 86 -11.31 -15.69 2.10
C SER A 86 -12.06 -14.55 2.75
N ILE A 87 -12.72 -13.70 1.97
CA ILE A 87 -13.57 -12.62 2.47
C ILE A 87 -14.75 -13.21 3.25
N GLN A 88 -15.45 -14.20 2.69
CA GLN A 88 -16.59 -14.86 3.35
C GLN A 88 -16.17 -15.50 4.68
N ALA A 89 -15.07 -16.27 4.71
CA ALA A 89 -14.58 -16.88 5.93
C ALA A 89 -14.19 -15.86 7.01
N ARG A 90 -13.51 -14.78 6.60
CA ARG A 90 -13.11 -13.69 7.50
C ARG A 90 -14.32 -12.95 8.05
N ASN A 91 -15.31 -12.62 7.23
CA ASN A 91 -16.51 -11.93 7.68
C ASN A 91 -17.28 -12.80 8.67
N LEU A 92 -17.47 -14.08 8.37
CA LEU A 92 -18.08 -15.03 9.30
C LEU A 92 -17.33 -15.09 10.63
N TRP A 93 -16.00 -15.08 10.60
CA TRP A 93 -15.18 -15.09 11.81
C TRP A 93 -15.35 -13.79 12.61
N LEU A 94 -15.26 -12.63 11.96
CA LEU A 94 -15.39 -11.32 12.58
C LEU A 94 -16.80 -11.08 13.17
N GLU A 95 -17.84 -11.63 12.55
CA GLU A 95 -19.22 -11.58 13.05
C GLU A 95 -19.44 -12.45 14.30
N GLN A 96 -18.65 -13.50 14.48
CA GLN A 96 -18.75 -14.44 15.61
C GLN A 96 -17.89 -14.05 16.82
N ILE A 97 -17.08 -12.99 16.71
CA ILE A 97 -16.10 -12.61 17.73
C ILE A 97 -16.21 -11.15 18.15
N PHE A 98 -15.70 -10.85 19.34
CA PHE A 98 -15.25 -9.52 19.71
C PHE A 98 -13.73 -9.42 19.46
N LEU A 99 -13.34 -8.66 18.44
CA LEU A 99 -11.95 -8.43 18.09
C LEU A 99 -11.36 -7.33 18.99
N LYS A 100 -10.41 -7.67 19.85
CA LYS A 100 -9.77 -6.71 20.76
C LYS A 100 -8.66 -5.94 20.09
N ARG A 101 -7.76 -6.68 19.42
CA ARG A 101 -6.53 -6.14 18.88
C ARG A 101 -6.00 -7.01 17.75
N VAL A 102 -5.44 -6.36 16.74
CA VAL A 102 -4.63 -7.00 15.71
C VAL A 102 -3.29 -6.27 15.63
N ILE A 103 -2.20 -7.01 15.70
CA ILE A 103 -0.85 -6.51 15.42
C ILE A 103 -0.39 -7.15 14.12
N ASN A 104 -0.35 -6.35 13.05
CA ASN A 104 0.03 -6.80 11.72
C ASN A 104 1.54 -6.63 11.50
N PHE A 105 2.26 -7.74 11.45
CA PHE A 105 3.71 -7.76 11.27
C PHE A 105 4.13 -7.86 9.79
N SER A 106 3.24 -7.56 8.85
CA SER A 106 3.51 -7.68 7.41
C SER A 106 4.72 -6.87 6.97
N ASP A 107 4.94 -5.69 7.54
CA ASP A 107 6.07 -4.81 7.19
C ASP A 107 7.42 -5.31 7.74
N ILE A 108 7.42 -6.19 8.74
CA ILE A 108 8.65 -6.73 9.36
C ILE A 108 8.86 -8.22 9.06
N ARG A 109 8.13 -8.77 8.07
CA ARG A 109 8.07 -10.22 7.83
C ARG A 109 9.43 -10.89 7.64
N PHE A 110 10.40 -10.18 7.05
CA PHE A 110 11.76 -10.70 6.80
C PHE A 110 12.72 -10.55 7.98
N LEU A 111 12.31 -9.85 9.05
CA LEU A 111 13.11 -9.61 10.25
C LEU A 111 12.61 -10.37 11.47
N LEU A 112 11.35 -10.85 11.44
CA LEU A 112 10.67 -11.43 12.59
C LEU A 112 11.08 -12.90 12.86
N PHE A 113 11.12 -13.74 11.83
CA PHE A 113 11.49 -15.16 11.95
C PHE A 113 12.57 -15.53 10.93
N ASP A 114 13.62 -16.19 11.40
CA ASP A 114 14.72 -16.61 10.54
C ASP A 114 14.24 -17.63 9.51
N GLY A 115 14.52 -17.35 8.23
CA GLY A 115 14.12 -18.21 7.10
C GLY A 115 12.65 -18.14 6.69
N ALA A 116 11.79 -17.46 7.44
CA ALA A 116 10.40 -17.25 7.04
C ALA A 116 10.26 -16.02 6.14
N VAL A 117 9.45 -16.14 5.09
CA VAL A 117 9.21 -15.07 4.11
C VAL A 117 7.78 -14.55 4.11
N ARG A 118 6.88 -15.23 4.82
CA ARG A 118 5.44 -15.01 4.80
C ARG A 118 5.02 -14.07 5.94
N PRO A 119 4.11 -13.11 5.70
CA PRO A 119 3.68 -12.16 6.71
C PRO A 119 2.75 -12.82 7.75
N THR A 120 2.80 -12.32 8.99
CA THR A 120 1.96 -12.81 10.10
C THR A 120 1.28 -11.66 10.85
N ALA A 121 0.21 -11.98 11.57
CA ALA A 121 -0.46 -11.06 12.47
C ALA A 121 -0.80 -11.75 13.80
N LEU A 122 -0.66 -11.03 14.90
CA LEU A 122 -1.17 -11.46 16.20
C LEU A 122 -2.59 -10.92 16.36
N CYS A 123 -3.57 -11.83 16.46
CA CYS A 123 -4.98 -11.48 16.63
C CYS A 123 -5.44 -11.86 18.05
N LEU A 124 -5.96 -10.89 18.80
CA LEU A 124 -6.57 -11.06 20.11
C LEU A 124 -8.08 -10.88 19.98
N PHE A 125 -8.84 -11.91 20.33
CA PHE A 125 -10.29 -11.91 20.17
C PHE A 125 -10.98 -12.76 21.25
N GLN A 126 -12.29 -12.58 21.38
CA GLN A 126 -13.15 -13.35 22.29
C GLN A 126 -14.37 -13.84 21.53
N PRO A 127 -15.05 -14.89 21.99
CA PRO A 127 -16.39 -15.20 21.49
C PRO A 127 -17.30 -13.98 21.62
N SER A 128 -18.08 -13.70 20.59
CA SER A 128 -19.08 -12.62 20.65
C SER A 128 -20.20 -13.03 21.61
N VAL A 129 -20.56 -12.12 22.52
CA VAL A 129 -21.81 -12.16 23.27
C VAL A 129 -22.71 -11.20 22.51
N LYS A 130 -23.79 -11.70 21.87
CA LYS A 130 -24.59 -10.95 20.87
C LYS A 130 -25.01 -9.54 21.35
N GLU A 131 -25.20 -8.64 20.36
CA GLU A 131 -25.49 -7.19 20.44
C GLU A 131 -24.28 -6.24 20.59
N LEU A 132 -23.14 -6.59 20.01
CA LEU A 132 -22.08 -5.61 19.82
C LEU A 132 -22.43 -4.66 18.67
N HIS A 133 -22.87 -3.45 19.01
CA HIS A 133 -22.94 -2.29 18.10
C HIS A 133 -21.54 -2.03 17.51
N ASP A 134 -21.45 -1.30 16.38
CA ASP A 134 -20.21 -1.01 15.63
C ASP A 134 -19.04 -0.50 16.51
N TYR A 135 -18.31 -1.44 17.09
CA TYR A 135 -17.26 -1.19 18.09
C TYR A 135 -15.93 -0.93 17.43
N ARG A 136 -14.98 -0.43 18.24
CA ARG A 136 -13.62 -0.15 17.81
C ARG A 136 -12.62 -1.12 18.40
N PHE A 137 -11.62 -1.49 17.61
CA PHE A 137 -10.50 -2.32 18.03
C PHE A 137 -9.16 -1.65 17.72
N ASP A 138 -8.12 -2.10 18.42
CA ASP A 138 -6.76 -1.61 18.21
C ASP A 138 -6.12 -2.33 17.00
N TYR A 139 -5.72 -1.58 15.98
CA TYR A 139 -4.92 -2.09 14.87
C TYR A 139 -3.52 -1.49 14.91
N TRP A 140 -2.51 -2.34 15.03
CA TRP A 140 -1.11 -1.95 15.08
C TRP A 140 -0.36 -2.46 13.87
N CYS A 141 0.43 -1.60 13.25
CA CYS A 141 1.31 -1.97 12.12
C CYS A 141 2.74 -1.53 12.41
N PRO A 142 3.48 -2.21 13.30
CA PRO A 142 4.86 -1.84 13.59
C PRO A 142 5.70 -1.82 12.32
N LYS A 143 6.43 -0.72 12.13
CA LYS A 143 7.35 -0.60 11.00
C LYS A 143 8.71 -1.09 11.36
N ALA A 144 9.41 -1.58 10.36
CA ALA A 144 10.78 -2.01 10.53
C ALA A 144 11.65 -0.83 10.99
N ASP A 145 12.53 -1.08 11.96
CA ASP A 145 13.46 -0.10 12.50
C ASP A 145 14.87 -0.71 12.66
N PRO A 146 15.94 0.10 12.73
CA PRO A 146 17.31 -0.41 12.87
C PRO A 146 17.58 -1.21 14.16
N LEU A 147 16.84 -0.94 15.23
CA LEU A 147 16.96 -1.64 16.51
C LEU A 147 16.45 -3.09 16.40
N LEU A 148 15.39 -3.33 15.63
CA LEU A 148 14.87 -4.68 15.37
C LEU A 148 15.92 -5.56 14.68
N GLN A 149 16.62 -5.01 13.68
CA GLN A 149 17.66 -5.72 12.94
C GLN A 149 18.86 -6.10 13.83
N THR A 150 19.26 -5.21 14.74
CA THR A 150 20.48 -5.35 15.54
C THR A 150 20.28 -6.09 16.87
N THR A 151 19.10 -5.95 17.48
CA THR A 151 18.85 -6.43 18.86
C THR A 151 17.63 -7.34 18.99
N ARG A 152 16.87 -7.55 17.89
CA ARG A 152 15.57 -8.25 17.90
C ARG A 152 14.51 -7.59 18.82
N MET A 153 14.72 -6.32 19.20
CA MET A 153 13.75 -5.52 19.92
C MET A 153 12.79 -4.84 18.93
N LEU A 154 11.50 -5.08 19.10
CA LEU A 154 10.45 -4.47 18.28
C LEU A 154 9.98 -3.16 18.92
N THR A 155 10.04 -2.07 18.16
CA THR A 155 9.51 -0.77 18.57
C THR A 155 8.08 -0.59 18.12
N MET A 156 7.18 -0.33 19.07
CA MET A 156 5.79 0.03 18.84
C MET A 156 5.65 1.54 18.99
N ASN A 157 5.57 2.27 17.88
CA ASN A 157 5.36 3.71 17.91
C ASN A 157 3.86 4.03 18.00
N ARG A 158 3.46 5.06 18.74
CA ARG A 158 2.05 5.51 18.77
C ARG A 158 1.49 5.81 17.37
N GLY A 159 2.32 6.35 16.47
CA GLY A 159 1.92 6.62 15.08
C GLY A 159 1.63 5.36 14.25
N ASP A 160 2.01 4.17 14.72
CA ASP A 160 1.70 2.89 14.08
C ASP A 160 0.40 2.25 14.58
N LYS A 161 -0.31 2.91 15.50
CA LYS A 161 -1.59 2.49 16.05
C LYS A 161 -2.73 3.26 15.40
N VAL A 162 -3.69 2.54 14.86
CA VAL A 162 -4.99 3.07 14.44
C VAL A 162 -6.09 2.38 15.25
N SER A 163 -7.13 3.11 15.60
CA SER A 163 -8.35 2.52 16.12
C SER A 163 -9.32 2.35 14.95
N LEU A 164 -9.80 1.13 14.69
CA LEU A 164 -10.67 0.84 13.54
C LEU A 164 -12.04 0.39 14.01
N LYS A 165 -13.08 0.74 13.24
CA LYS A 165 -14.43 0.21 13.40
C LYS A 165 -14.53 -1.18 12.81
N ILE A 166 -15.24 -2.09 13.47
CA ILE A 166 -15.46 -3.43 12.94
C ILE A 166 -16.27 -3.40 11.63
N SER A 167 -17.23 -2.49 11.50
CA SER A 167 -17.99 -2.31 10.25
C SER A 167 -17.09 -1.95 9.07
N MET A 168 -16.06 -1.13 9.29
CA MET A 168 -15.17 -0.69 8.22
C MET A 168 -14.47 -1.89 7.55
N VAL A 169 -13.91 -2.80 8.34
CA VAL A 169 -13.17 -3.95 7.81
C VAL A 169 -14.08 -5.06 7.25
N LEU A 170 -15.35 -5.11 7.66
CA LEU A 170 -16.37 -6.00 7.11
C LEU A 170 -16.84 -5.54 5.71
N HIS A 171 -17.05 -4.24 5.53
CA HIS A 171 -17.49 -3.65 4.25
C HIS A 171 -16.35 -3.42 3.26
N GLU A 172 -15.15 -3.10 3.76
CA GLU A 172 -13.97 -2.83 2.95
C GLU A 172 -12.83 -3.80 3.27
N PRO A 173 -12.77 -4.97 2.59
CA PRO A 173 -11.70 -5.94 2.83
C PRO A 173 -10.29 -5.38 2.62
N THR A 174 -10.12 -4.37 1.77
CA THR A 174 -8.83 -3.71 1.50
C THR A 174 -8.37 -2.81 2.64
N ALA A 175 -9.22 -2.46 3.61
CA ALA A 175 -8.88 -1.60 4.74
C ALA A 175 -7.66 -2.14 5.52
N TRP A 176 -7.56 -3.46 5.71
CA TRP A 176 -6.42 -4.09 6.38
C TRP A 176 -5.06 -3.74 5.74
N GLY A 177 -5.03 -3.73 4.40
CA GLY A 177 -3.84 -3.39 3.61
C GLY A 177 -3.58 -1.88 3.61
N ARG A 178 -4.62 -1.06 3.43
CA ARG A 178 -4.53 0.41 3.40
C ARG A 178 -3.87 0.97 4.66
N TYR A 179 -4.34 0.55 5.84
CA TYR A 179 -3.79 1.01 7.13
C TYR A 179 -2.41 0.44 7.48
N LEU A 180 -1.78 -0.37 6.61
CA LEU A 180 -0.36 -0.70 6.80
C LEU A 180 0.51 0.56 6.74
N TRP A 181 0.27 1.44 5.77
CA TRP A 181 1.13 2.61 5.52
C TRP A 181 0.38 3.92 5.28
N MET A 182 -0.95 3.91 5.07
CA MET A 182 -1.70 5.15 4.95
C MET A 182 -1.71 5.95 6.25
N THR A 183 -1.40 7.23 6.13
CA THR A 183 -1.68 8.25 7.14
C THR A 183 -3.09 8.81 6.96
N ASN A 184 -3.54 9.70 7.85
CA ASN A 184 -4.85 10.35 7.69
C ASN A 184 -4.93 11.19 6.41
N ARG A 185 -3.83 11.82 6.00
CA ARG A 185 -3.76 12.54 4.73
C ARG A 185 -3.81 11.61 3.52
N ASP A 186 -3.13 10.45 3.58
CA ASP A 186 -3.26 9.43 2.53
C ASP A 186 -4.72 8.96 2.42
N MET A 187 -5.40 8.69 3.53
CA MET A 187 -6.80 8.29 3.53
C MET A 187 -7.71 9.35 2.88
N LYS A 188 -7.51 10.63 3.22
CA LYS A 188 -8.27 11.74 2.63
C LYS A 188 -8.00 11.85 1.13
N LEU A 189 -6.73 11.85 0.73
CA LEU A 189 -6.32 11.89 -0.67
C LEU A 189 -6.81 10.66 -1.42
N PHE A 190 -6.82 9.48 -0.83
CA PHE A 190 -7.26 8.24 -1.48
C PHE A 190 -8.77 8.15 -1.65
N GLY A 191 -9.53 8.73 -0.72
CA GLY A 191 -10.99 8.75 -0.78
C GLY A 191 -11.52 9.46 -2.03
N TRP A 192 -10.89 10.55 -2.45
CA TRP A 192 -11.32 11.32 -3.62
C TRP A 192 -11.17 10.54 -4.95
N PRO A 193 -9.99 10.05 -5.38
CA PRO A 193 -9.85 9.25 -6.59
C PRO A 193 -10.67 7.97 -6.54
N SER A 194 -10.86 7.38 -5.37
CA SER A 194 -11.70 6.19 -5.20
C SER A 194 -13.18 6.43 -5.51
N SER A 195 -13.65 7.68 -5.44
CA SER A 195 -15.01 8.09 -5.80
C SER A 195 -15.21 8.32 -7.31
N LEU A 196 -14.11 8.48 -8.06
CA LEU A 196 -14.15 8.73 -9.50
C LEU A 196 -14.48 7.45 -10.28
N SER A 197 -14.89 7.61 -11.54
CA SER A 197 -15.04 6.48 -12.45
C SER A 197 -13.73 5.73 -12.63
N LYS A 198 -13.81 4.39 -12.49
CA LYS A 198 -12.67 3.47 -12.56
C LYS A 198 -12.59 2.78 -13.92
N LEU A 199 -11.41 2.26 -14.27
CA LEU A 199 -11.17 1.59 -15.55
C LEU A 199 -12.13 0.46 -15.88
N HIS A 200 -12.59 -0.33 -14.90
CA HIS A 200 -13.56 -1.41 -15.13
C HIS A 200 -14.90 -0.94 -15.73
N LYS A 201 -15.25 0.35 -15.64
CA LYS A 201 -16.42 0.90 -16.34
C LYS A 201 -16.19 0.92 -17.85
N LYS A 202 -14.98 1.29 -18.30
CA LYS A 202 -14.57 1.45 -19.71
C LYS A 202 -13.98 0.17 -20.32
N ILE A 203 -13.42 -0.72 -19.50
CA ILE A 203 -12.69 -1.92 -19.90
C ILE A 203 -13.43 -3.19 -19.46
N GLU A 204 -13.55 -4.14 -20.39
CA GLU A 204 -14.06 -5.49 -20.15
C GLU A 204 -12.94 -6.53 -20.32
N LYS A 205 -12.97 -7.60 -19.52
CA LYS A 205 -12.00 -8.70 -19.63
C LYS A 205 -12.30 -9.57 -20.83
N TYR A 206 -11.25 -10.03 -21.50
CA TYR A 206 -11.38 -10.95 -22.64
C TYR A 206 -12.20 -12.21 -22.33
N ILE A 207 -12.12 -12.72 -21.09
CA ILE A 207 -12.86 -13.93 -20.70
C ILE A 207 -14.38 -13.71 -20.70
N ASP A 208 -14.84 -12.49 -20.42
CA ASP A 208 -16.25 -12.14 -20.38
C ASP A 208 -16.75 -11.70 -21.76
N TYR A 209 -15.92 -10.93 -22.48
CA TYR A 209 -16.14 -10.60 -23.89
C TYR A 209 -16.38 -11.86 -24.74
N LYS A 210 -15.61 -12.93 -24.50
CA LYS A 210 -15.73 -14.19 -25.23
C LYS A 210 -17.06 -14.90 -24.99
N LYS A 211 -17.70 -14.72 -23.83
CA LYS A 211 -18.97 -15.38 -23.49
C LYS A 211 -20.15 -14.77 -24.26
N HIS A 212 -20.13 -13.45 -24.48
CA HIS A 212 -21.29 -12.74 -24.99
C HIS A 212 -21.17 -12.33 -26.46
N LEU A 213 -19.98 -12.42 -27.09
CA LEU A 213 -19.75 -12.28 -28.55
C LEU A 213 -20.50 -11.12 -29.25
N LYS A 214 -20.85 -10.06 -28.51
CA LYS A 214 -21.67 -8.94 -28.99
C LYS A 214 -20.83 -7.69 -29.21
N ASN A 215 -21.38 -6.78 -30.02
CA ASN A 215 -20.90 -5.43 -30.31
C ASN A 215 -20.74 -4.62 -29.02
N THR A 216 -19.63 -4.84 -28.32
CA THR A 216 -19.25 -4.04 -27.15
C THR A 216 -18.55 -2.79 -27.61
N THR A 217 -18.94 -1.65 -27.03
CA THR A 217 -18.24 -0.38 -27.18
C THR A 217 -17.11 -0.22 -26.15
N LYS A 218 -16.98 -1.19 -25.23
CA LYS A 218 -15.92 -1.20 -24.22
C LYS A 218 -14.57 -1.57 -24.82
N TRP A 219 -13.52 -1.08 -24.19
CA TRP A 219 -12.16 -1.54 -24.44
C TRP A 219 -11.99 -2.95 -23.88
N ILE A 220 -11.09 -3.73 -24.46
CA ILE A 220 -10.86 -5.12 -24.06
C ILE A 220 -9.47 -5.27 -23.51
N ILE A 221 -9.36 -5.85 -22.31
CA ILE A 221 -8.09 -6.29 -21.73
C ILE A 221 -7.92 -7.80 -21.87
N GLY A 222 -6.74 -8.24 -22.31
CA GLY A 222 -6.44 -9.66 -22.44
C GLY A 222 -4.95 -9.98 -22.44
N GLN A 223 -4.63 -11.19 -21.96
CA GLN A 223 -3.27 -11.70 -21.89
C GLN A 223 -2.80 -12.30 -23.23
N GLY A 224 -1.50 -12.26 -23.47
CA GLY A 224 -0.87 -12.94 -24.60
C GLY A 224 -0.92 -14.47 -24.53
N PHE A 225 -0.30 -15.12 -25.51
CA PHE A 225 -0.37 -16.58 -25.66
C PHE A 225 0.43 -17.33 -24.58
N GLN A 226 0.14 -18.63 -24.44
CA GLN A 226 0.91 -19.55 -23.61
C GLN A 226 1.50 -20.66 -24.49
N PRO A 227 2.82 -20.85 -24.52
CA PRO A 227 3.43 -21.99 -25.20
C PRO A 227 3.10 -23.29 -24.46
N VAL A 228 3.19 -24.42 -25.17
CA VAL A 228 3.17 -25.75 -24.53
C VAL A 228 4.44 -25.92 -23.71
N THR A 229 4.28 -26.28 -22.42
CA THR A 229 5.42 -26.57 -21.53
C THR A 229 5.42 -28.01 -21.02
N ASN A 230 4.26 -28.67 -21.02
CA ASN A 230 4.10 -30.04 -20.51
C ASN A 230 3.66 -30.97 -21.64
N SER A 231 4.12 -32.21 -21.62
CA SER A 231 3.75 -33.26 -22.59
C SER A 231 2.24 -33.57 -22.63
N ASN A 232 1.52 -33.32 -21.53
CA ASN A 232 0.07 -33.54 -21.44
C ASN A 232 -0.78 -32.39 -22.00
N ASP A 233 -0.18 -31.26 -22.43
CA ASP A 233 -0.94 -30.15 -22.98
C ASP A 233 -1.37 -30.44 -24.42
N LYS A 234 -2.66 -30.26 -24.74
CA LYS A 234 -3.16 -30.35 -26.11
C LYS A 234 -2.72 -29.11 -26.90
N PRO A 235 -1.91 -29.25 -27.96
CA PRO A 235 -1.42 -28.11 -28.73
C PRO A 235 -2.54 -27.47 -29.55
N LYS A 236 -2.46 -26.15 -29.69
CA LYS A 236 -3.32 -25.30 -30.53
C LYS A 236 -2.47 -24.56 -31.53
N VAL A 237 -3.02 -24.37 -32.73
CA VAL A 237 -2.37 -23.65 -33.83
C VAL A 237 -3.01 -22.27 -33.95
N SER A 238 -2.20 -21.21 -33.84
CA SER A 238 -2.62 -19.84 -34.17
C SER A 238 -2.33 -19.56 -35.64
N LYS A 239 -3.26 -18.90 -36.33
CA LYS A 239 -3.04 -18.39 -37.70
C LYS A 239 -2.27 -17.06 -37.72
N ILE A 240 -2.10 -16.42 -36.54
CA ILE A 240 -1.61 -15.05 -36.38
C ILE A 240 -0.18 -15.06 -35.83
N VAL A 241 0.05 -15.73 -34.70
CA VAL A 241 1.35 -15.71 -33.98
C VAL A 241 2.56 -16.06 -34.86
N PRO A 242 2.50 -17.03 -35.80
CA PRO A 242 3.62 -17.34 -36.68
C PRO A 242 3.90 -16.29 -37.78
N LYS A 243 3.04 -15.29 -37.96
CA LYS A 243 3.12 -14.31 -39.07
C LYS A 243 3.56 -12.91 -38.66
N ILE A 244 3.45 -12.58 -37.38
CA ILE A 244 3.76 -11.24 -36.85
C ILE A 244 5.00 -11.31 -35.94
N PRO A 245 5.78 -10.22 -35.81
CA PRO A 245 6.91 -10.15 -34.90
C PRO A 245 6.55 -10.55 -33.46
N PHE A 246 7.57 -10.85 -32.65
CA PHE A 246 7.40 -11.30 -31.26
C PHE A 246 8.11 -10.38 -30.28
N LEU A 247 7.39 -9.89 -29.27
CA LEU A 247 7.97 -9.16 -28.14
C LEU A 247 8.19 -10.10 -26.95
N ASP A 248 9.45 -10.23 -26.53
CA ASP A 248 9.81 -10.91 -25.28
C ASP A 248 9.59 -9.96 -24.09
N ALA A 249 9.12 -10.50 -22.96
CA ALA A 249 8.87 -9.69 -21.77
C ALA A 249 10.16 -9.11 -21.16
N ASN A 250 11.32 -9.73 -21.42
CA ASN A 250 12.62 -9.22 -20.98
C ASN A 250 13.08 -8.00 -21.79
N ASP A 251 12.62 -7.85 -23.04
CA ASP A 251 12.95 -6.73 -23.92
C ASP A 251 11.89 -5.62 -23.86
N PHE A 252 10.89 -5.77 -22.99
CA PHE A 252 9.84 -4.77 -22.79
C PHE A 252 10.44 -3.45 -22.27
N GLN A 253 10.19 -2.36 -23.01
CA GLN A 253 10.51 -1.00 -22.59
C GLN A 253 9.23 -0.25 -22.23
N GLU A 254 9.27 0.58 -21.18
CA GLU A 254 8.15 1.41 -20.78
C GLU A 254 7.90 2.54 -21.79
N TRP A 255 6.70 3.13 -21.73
CA TRP A 255 6.21 4.26 -22.52
C TRP A 255 5.96 3.95 -24.00
N VAL A 256 6.96 3.45 -24.72
CA VAL A 256 6.91 3.06 -26.14
C VAL A 256 7.74 1.79 -26.38
N ILE A 257 7.42 1.05 -27.44
CA ILE A 257 8.17 -0.16 -27.83
C ILE A 257 9.01 0.15 -29.08
N PRO A 258 10.36 0.19 -28.98
CA PRO A 258 11.22 0.31 -30.15
C PRO A 258 11.08 -0.91 -31.07
N SER A 259 11.02 -0.71 -32.38
CA SER A 259 10.88 -1.79 -33.35
C SER A 259 12.07 -2.74 -33.32
N ALA A 260 13.26 -2.25 -32.94
CA ALA A 260 14.47 -3.06 -32.77
C ALA A 260 14.37 -4.13 -31.66
N THR A 261 13.44 -3.99 -30.70
CA THR A 261 13.21 -5.01 -29.66
C THR A 261 12.39 -6.20 -30.16
N LEU A 262 11.71 -6.06 -31.30
CA LEU A 262 10.85 -7.09 -31.85
C LEU A 262 11.67 -8.20 -32.50
N LYS A 263 11.43 -9.43 -32.05
CA LYS A 263 12.09 -10.64 -32.54
C LYS A 263 11.29 -11.28 -33.66
N LYS A 264 11.91 -12.30 -34.29
CA LYS A 264 11.24 -13.16 -35.28
C LYS A 264 9.96 -13.80 -34.69
N PRO A 265 8.92 -14.03 -35.52
CA PRO A 265 7.66 -14.63 -35.08
C PRO A 265 7.85 -15.94 -34.31
N CYS A 266 6.99 -16.18 -33.32
CA CYS A 266 7.02 -17.43 -32.56
C CYS A 266 6.32 -18.55 -33.34
N THR A 267 7.03 -19.65 -33.57
CA THR A 267 6.51 -20.84 -34.29
C THR A 267 6.18 -22.02 -33.38
N SER A 268 6.40 -21.89 -32.07
CA SER A 268 6.18 -22.96 -31.10
C SER A 268 4.69 -23.31 -30.94
N PRO A 269 4.34 -24.58 -30.70
CA PRO A 269 2.97 -24.98 -30.43
C PRO A 269 2.45 -24.29 -29.16
N LEU A 270 1.18 -23.87 -29.21
CA LEU A 270 0.57 -23.06 -28.15
C LEU A 270 -0.39 -23.89 -27.30
N ARG A 271 -0.30 -23.78 -25.99
CA ARG A 271 -1.31 -24.30 -25.05
C ARG A 271 -2.57 -23.42 -25.05
N ARG A 272 -2.38 -22.09 -25.11
CA ARG A 272 -3.46 -21.09 -25.18
C ARG A 272 -3.11 -20.03 -26.20
N LEU A 273 -4.06 -19.67 -27.07
CA LEU A 273 -3.88 -18.64 -28.11
C LEU A 273 -3.75 -17.21 -27.53
N GLY A 274 -4.25 -16.98 -26.32
CA GLY A 274 -4.36 -15.64 -25.73
C GLY A 274 -5.48 -14.82 -26.37
N PHE A 275 -5.40 -13.49 -26.19
CA PHE A 275 -6.29 -12.53 -26.82
C PHE A 275 -5.70 -12.07 -28.16
N GLU A 276 -6.01 -12.78 -29.25
CA GLU A 276 -5.34 -12.55 -30.55
C GLU A 276 -5.59 -11.18 -31.17
N LYS A 277 -6.75 -10.55 -30.90
CA LYS A 277 -7.00 -9.16 -31.34
C LYS A 277 -6.08 -8.15 -30.65
N GLY A 278 -5.58 -8.50 -29.46
CA GLY A 278 -4.63 -7.68 -28.71
C GLY A 278 -3.22 -7.61 -29.32
N TYR A 279 -2.92 -8.44 -30.32
CA TYR A 279 -1.64 -8.38 -31.04
C TYR A 279 -1.60 -7.31 -32.13
N TYR A 280 -2.74 -6.72 -32.48
CA TYR A 280 -2.82 -5.66 -33.48
C TYR A 280 -2.90 -4.29 -32.81
N GLY A 281 -2.15 -3.32 -33.34
CA GLY A 281 -2.17 -1.95 -32.88
C GLY A 281 -3.41 -1.17 -33.37
N PRO A 282 -3.74 -0.03 -32.74
CA PRO A 282 -3.10 0.54 -31.56
C PRO A 282 -3.51 -0.16 -30.26
N HIS A 283 -2.55 -0.33 -29.35
CA HIS A 283 -2.77 -0.99 -28.06
C HIS A 283 -1.93 -0.39 -26.92
N VAL A 284 -2.38 -0.61 -25.68
CA VAL A 284 -1.60 -0.36 -24.46
C VAL A 284 -1.14 -1.70 -23.92
N LEU A 285 0.15 -1.88 -23.70
CA LEU A 285 0.77 -3.11 -23.23
C LEU A 285 1.23 -2.98 -21.78
N ILE A 286 0.95 -4.00 -20.97
CA ILE A 286 1.17 -3.98 -19.52
C ILE A 286 1.71 -5.35 -19.09
N PRO A 287 3.01 -5.51 -18.78
CA PRO A 287 3.53 -6.68 -18.07
C PRO A 287 2.93 -6.82 -16.66
N LYS A 288 2.89 -8.04 -16.15
CA LYS A 288 2.39 -8.33 -14.78
C LYS A 288 3.27 -7.76 -13.65
N GLY A 289 4.54 -7.49 -13.93
CA GLY A 289 5.50 -7.00 -12.93
C GLY A 289 5.56 -5.48 -12.88
N ILE A 290 5.78 -4.94 -11.67
CA ILE A 290 6.09 -3.52 -11.47
C ILE A 290 7.60 -3.25 -11.52
N ASN A 291 7.97 -2.00 -11.76
CA ASN A 291 9.34 -1.53 -11.60
C ASN A 291 9.69 -1.48 -10.10
N ARG A 292 10.63 -2.33 -9.67
CA ARG A 292 11.00 -2.47 -8.26
C ARG A 292 11.73 -1.26 -7.67
N LYS A 293 12.30 -0.38 -8.50
CA LYS A 293 13.06 0.78 -8.02
C LYS A 293 12.14 1.89 -7.51
N ASN A 294 11.03 2.11 -8.21
CA ASN A 294 10.11 3.23 -7.95
C ASN A 294 8.66 2.80 -7.70
N GLY A 295 8.36 1.50 -7.73
CA GLY A 295 7.02 0.96 -7.52
C GLY A 295 6.04 1.17 -8.68
N CYS A 296 6.47 1.84 -9.76
CA CYS A 296 5.59 2.18 -10.88
C CYS A 296 5.23 0.94 -11.68
N LEU A 297 4.03 0.91 -12.25
CA LEU A 297 3.72 -0.05 -13.30
C LEU A 297 4.59 0.25 -14.52
N ARG A 298 4.62 -0.73 -15.42
CA ARG A 298 5.33 -0.65 -16.68
C ARG A 298 4.24 -0.73 -17.74
N ALA A 299 4.03 0.34 -18.50
CA ALA A 299 3.07 0.33 -19.60
C ALA A 299 3.67 0.96 -20.85
N ALA A 300 3.29 0.50 -22.03
CA ALA A 300 3.75 1.05 -23.30
C ALA A 300 2.60 1.21 -24.28
N TYR A 301 2.59 2.28 -25.06
CA TYR A 301 1.69 2.46 -26.19
C TYR A 301 2.40 2.05 -27.47
N SER A 302 1.76 1.26 -28.33
CA SER A 302 2.28 0.95 -29.66
C SER A 302 1.19 0.94 -30.72
N LYS A 303 1.60 1.30 -31.94
CA LYS A 303 0.78 1.25 -33.17
C LYS A 303 1.14 0.03 -34.04
N GLU A 304 2.22 -0.69 -33.70
CA GLU A 304 2.72 -1.83 -34.47
C GLU A 304 2.03 -3.14 -34.07
N ASP A 305 2.03 -4.09 -35.00
CA ASP A 305 1.46 -5.42 -34.80
C ASP A 305 2.54 -6.40 -34.36
N PHE A 306 2.37 -7.01 -33.19
CA PHE A 306 3.26 -8.06 -32.71
C PHE A 306 2.60 -8.94 -31.64
N SER A 307 3.07 -10.18 -31.58
CA SER A 307 2.65 -11.18 -30.61
C SER A 307 3.49 -11.10 -29.34
N PHE A 308 2.90 -11.50 -28.20
CA PHE A 308 3.58 -11.55 -26.91
C PHE A 308 3.01 -12.67 -26.03
N ARG A 309 3.77 -13.09 -25.02
CA ARG A 309 3.36 -14.14 -24.07
C ARG A 309 2.47 -13.59 -22.96
N HIS A 310 1.76 -14.47 -22.26
CA HIS A 310 0.89 -14.20 -21.10
C HIS A 310 1.53 -13.46 -19.90
N ALA A 311 2.82 -13.16 -19.96
CA ALA A 311 3.48 -12.24 -19.03
C ALA A 311 3.09 -10.77 -19.30
N ILE A 312 2.69 -10.47 -20.54
CA ILE A 312 2.19 -9.17 -21.01
C ILE A 312 0.69 -9.28 -21.28
N GLN A 313 -0.02 -8.19 -20.96
CA GLN A 313 -1.42 -7.96 -21.26
C GLN A 313 -1.54 -6.80 -22.23
N SER A 314 -2.62 -6.77 -23.01
CA SER A 314 -2.95 -5.67 -23.93
C SER A 314 -4.33 -5.12 -23.62
N ILE A 315 -4.49 -3.81 -23.75
CA ILE A 315 -5.76 -3.11 -23.77
C ILE A 315 -5.93 -2.53 -25.18
N ILE A 316 -7.04 -2.87 -25.84
CA ILE A 316 -7.40 -2.33 -27.16
C ILE A 316 -8.73 -1.59 -27.11
N SER A 317 -8.87 -0.58 -27.97
CA SER A 317 -10.17 -0.01 -28.33
C SER A 317 -10.53 -0.40 -29.76
N PHE A 318 -11.82 -0.64 -30.01
CA PHE A 318 -12.36 -0.79 -31.36
C PHE A 318 -12.64 0.56 -32.04
N SER A 319 -12.63 1.67 -31.30
CA SER A 319 -12.85 3.01 -31.83
C SER A 319 -11.53 3.70 -32.15
N LYS A 320 -11.37 4.19 -33.38
CA LYS A 320 -10.19 4.98 -33.80
C LYS A 320 -10.05 6.30 -33.02
N GLY A 321 -11.14 6.83 -32.47
CA GLY A 321 -11.13 8.08 -31.69
C GLY A 321 -10.51 7.96 -30.30
N ASP A 322 -10.29 6.74 -29.79
CA ASP A 322 -9.78 6.51 -28.43
C ASP A 322 -8.26 6.58 -28.31
N ALA A 323 -7.52 6.78 -29.41
CA ALA A 323 -6.05 6.77 -29.40
C ALA A 323 -5.45 7.75 -28.37
N SER A 324 -6.01 8.97 -28.25
CA SER A 324 -5.59 9.96 -27.26
C SER A 324 -5.78 9.47 -25.82
N LYS A 325 -6.93 8.84 -25.55
CA LYS A 325 -7.23 8.28 -24.21
C LYS A 325 -6.36 7.07 -23.88
N LEU A 326 -5.99 6.25 -24.87
CA LEU A 326 -5.04 5.15 -24.68
C LEU A 326 -3.63 5.66 -24.34
N LYS A 327 -3.16 6.73 -24.99
CA LYS A 327 -1.89 7.39 -24.62
C LYS A 327 -1.92 7.98 -23.22
N LEU A 328 -3.02 8.66 -22.87
CA LEU A 328 -3.24 9.17 -21.51
C LEU A 328 -3.17 8.03 -20.48
N LEU A 329 -3.86 6.91 -20.75
CA LEU A 329 -3.82 5.73 -19.91
C LEU A 329 -2.39 5.20 -19.74
N THR A 330 -1.61 5.10 -20.81
CA THR A 330 -0.20 4.67 -20.74
C THR A 330 0.61 5.55 -19.79
N VAL A 331 0.45 6.88 -19.86
CA VAL A 331 1.18 7.81 -18.98
C VAL A 331 0.71 7.72 -17.55
N ILE A 332 -0.60 7.64 -17.30
CA ILE A 332 -1.13 7.50 -15.94
C ILE A 332 -0.62 6.19 -15.32
N LEU A 333 -0.61 5.07 -16.05
CA LEU A 333 -0.11 3.79 -15.54
C LEU A 333 1.36 3.86 -15.12
N ASN A 334 2.21 4.56 -15.88
CA ASN A 334 3.63 4.73 -15.53
C ASN A 334 3.88 5.82 -14.46
N SER A 335 2.86 6.54 -14.01
CA SER A 335 3.02 7.68 -13.10
C SER A 335 3.21 7.27 -11.64
N ARG A 336 3.83 8.17 -10.86
CA ARG A 336 3.95 8.09 -9.40
C ARG A 336 2.58 8.12 -8.71
N PHE A 337 1.60 8.79 -9.28
CA PHE A 337 0.21 8.75 -8.81
C PHE A 337 -0.35 7.33 -8.84
N ALA A 338 -0.22 6.62 -9.97
CA ALA A 338 -0.67 5.23 -10.06
C ALA A 338 0.13 4.31 -9.12
N ALA A 339 1.45 4.50 -9.02
CA ALA A 339 2.29 3.76 -8.08
C ALA A 339 1.82 3.90 -6.63
N TRP A 340 1.54 5.14 -6.19
CA TRP A 340 0.99 5.44 -4.86
C TRP A 340 -0.41 4.84 -4.69
N PHE A 341 -1.29 4.99 -5.68
CA PHE A 341 -2.66 4.45 -5.62
C PHE A 341 -2.66 2.93 -5.47
N TYR A 342 -1.89 2.20 -6.29
CA TYR A 342 -1.83 0.75 -6.23
C TYR A 342 -1.11 0.23 -4.99
N PHE A 343 -0.08 0.92 -4.52
CA PHE A 343 0.59 0.56 -3.26
C PHE A 343 -0.42 0.43 -2.11
N HIS A 344 -1.41 1.32 -2.13
CA HIS A 344 -2.45 1.43 -1.13
C HIS A 344 -3.68 0.57 -1.40
N GLU A 345 -4.09 0.44 -2.66
CA GLU A 345 -5.26 -0.35 -3.04
C GLU A 345 -4.97 -1.86 -3.08
N THR A 346 -3.73 -2.25 -3.39
CA THR A 346 -3.34 -3.65 -3.48
C THR A 346 -2.67 -4.12 -2.20
N SER A 347 -3.27 -5.11 -1.55
CA SER A 347 -2.67 -5.71 -0.35
C SER A 347 -1.34 -6.40 -0.65
N SER A 348 -1.12 -6.88 -1.88
CA SER A 348 0.08 -7.61 -2.28
C SER A 348 1.35 -6.76 -2.30
N LEU A 349 1.28 -5.48 -2.69
CA LEU A 349 2.44 -4.60 -2.79
C LEU A 349 3.05 -4.27 -1.42
N GLY A 350 2.24 -4.17 -0.36
CA GLY A 350 2.69 -3.94 1.01
C GLY A 350 2.86 -5.20 1.87
N SER A 351 2.48 -6.39 1.39
CA SER A 351 2.40 -7.61 2.23
C SER A 351 3.03 -8.89 1.64
N ASP A 352 3.08 -9.10 0.32
CA ASP A 352 3.61 -10.34 -0.30
C ASP A 352 4.48 -10.10 -1.56
N ARG A 353 4.02 -10.49 -2.77
CA ARG A 353 4.76 -10.33 -4.04
C ARG A 353 4.34 -9.04 -4.76
N PRO A 354 5.28 -8.26 -5.32
CA PRO A 354 4.96 -7.01 -6.00
C PRO A 354 4.40 -7.26 -7.41
N LEU A 355 3.13 -7.64 -7.47
CA LEU A 355 2.36 -7.86 -8.69
C LEU A 355 1.01 -7.17 -8.52
N VAL A 356 0.57 -6.51 -9.58
CA VAL A 356 -0.80 -5.98 -9.70
C VAL A 356 -1.57 -6.96 -10.58
N ASP A 357 -2.58 -7.62 -10.00
CA ASP A 357 -3.41 -8.52 -10.78
C ASP A 357 -4.36 -7.77 -11.71
N GLU A 358 -4.98 -8.47 -12.66
CA GLU A 358 -5.85 -7.84 -13.66
C GLU A 358 -7.11 -7.21 -13.06
N ASN A 359 -7.69 -7.74 -11.97
CA ASN A 359 -8.83 -7.09 -11.29
C ASN A 359 -8.39 -5.79 -10.60
N GLN A 360 -7.24 -5.84 -9.93
CA GLN A 360 -6.64 -4.68 -9.28
C GLN A 360 -6.31 -3.59 -10.30
N LEU A 361 -5.68 -3.95 -11.44
CA LEU A 361 -5.36 -3.00 -12.51
C LEU A 361 -6.61 -2.21 -12.99
N LEU A 362 -7.77 -2.85 -13.02
CA LEU A 362 -9.02 -2.21 -13.45
C LEU A 362 -9.69 -1.35 -12.37
N SER A 363 -9.14 -1.29 -11.15
CA SER A 363 -9.62 -0.41 -10.08
C SER A 363 -9.09 1.03 -10.19
N LEU A 364 -8.10 1.28 -11.06
CA LEU A 364 -7.52 2.61 -11.25
C LEU A 364 -8.60 3.65 -11.58
N PRO A 365 -8.59 4.81 -10.92
CA PRO A 365 -9.38 5.97 -11.32
C PRO A 365 -8.98 6.38 -12.73
N PHE A 366 -9.94 6.45 -13.64
CA PHE A 366 -9.76 6.94 -15.00
C PHE A 366 -11.04 7.69 -15.42
N PRO A 367 -11.25 8.87 -14.83
CA PRO A 367 -12.47 9.66 -15.02
C PRO A 367 -12.55 10.29 -16.40
N GLU A 368 -13.78 10.62 -16.79
CA GLU A 368 -14.03 11.57 -17.86
C GLU A 368 -13.76 13.01 -17.38
N LEU A 369 -13.52 13.93 -18.32
CA LEU A 369 -13.07 15.30 -18.00
C LEU A 369 -14.06 16.08 -17.11
N ASN A 370 -15.36 15.77 -17.21
CA ASN A 370 -16.43 16.41 -16.44
C ASN A 370 -16.50 15.94 -14.98
N GLU A 371 -15.84 14.84 -14.60
CA GLU A 371 -15.75 14.38 -13.22
C GLU A 371 -14.59 15.04 -12.45
N LEU A 372 -13.70 15.75 -13.15
CA LEU A 372 -12.50 16.37 -12.58
C LEU A 372 -12.77 17.78 -12.06
N PRO A 373 -12.07 18.24 -11.00
CA PRO A 373 -12.30 19.55 -10.37
C PRO A 373 -12.13 20.74 -11.33
N ASP A 374 -11.14 20.65 -12.23
CA ASP A 374 -10.90 21.63 -13.30
C ASP A 374 -10.76 20.90 -14.64
N SER A 375 -11.89 20.72 -15.33
CA SER A 375 -11.95 20.06 -16.65
C SER A 375 -11.08 20.77 -17.70
N ALA A 376 -10.89 22.08 -17.60
CA ALA A 376 -10.11 22.85 -18.57
C ALA A 376 -8.61 22.62 -18.38
N ALA A 377 -8.13 22.64 -17.13
CA ALA A 377 -6.76 22.25 -16.80
C ALA A 377 -6.49 20.78 -17.15
N ALA A 378 -7.41 19.88 -16.83
CA ALA A 378 -7.29 18.47 -17.17
C ALA A 378 -7.19 18.25 -18.69
N ASN A 379 -8.01 18.93 -19.49
CA ASN A 379 -7.94 18.86 -20.95
C ASN A 379 -6.61 19.41 -21.51
N ARG A 380 -6.07 20.50 -20.92
CA ARG A 380 -4.74 21.02 -21.31
C ARG A 380 -3.63 20.01 -20.99
N ALA A 381 -3.69 19.40 -19.80
CA ALA A 381 -2.74 18.37 -19.38
C ALA A 381 -2.82 17.13 -20.27
N GLU A 382 -4.02 16.63 -20.57
CA GLU A 382 -4.25 15.49 -21.50
C GLU A 382 -3.64 15.78 -22.88
N LYS A 383 -3.90 16.95 -23.45
CA LYS A 383 -3.33 17.33 -24.76
C LYS A 383 -1.81 17.41 -24.74
N ALA A 384 -1.21 17.93 -23.67
CA ALA A 384 0.24 17.99 -23.52
C ALA A 384 0.85 16.59 -23.38
N ILE A 385 0.22 15.71 -22.59
CA ILE A 385 0.60 14.29 -22.46
C ILE A 385 0.58 13.60 -23.83
N VAL A 386 -0.51 13.76 -24.58
CA VAL A 386 -0.67 13.12 -25.89
C VAL A 386 0.43 13.57 -26.86
N ARG A 387 0.78 14.86 -26.88
CA ARG A 387 1.87 15.39 -27.70
C ARG A 387 3.21 14.75 -27.35
N ILE A 388 3.57 14.72 -26.07
CA ILE A 388 4.82 14.10 -25.61
C ILE A 388 4.87 12.62 -26.01
N VAL A 389 3.76 11.88 -25.88
CA VAL A 389 3.73 10.47 -26.31
C VAL A 389 3.84 10.32 -27.82
N ASP A 390 3.27 11.24 -28.61
CA ASP A 390 3.46 11.25 -30.07
C ASP A 390 4.92 11.52 -30.45
N ASP A 391 5.59 12.45 -29.78
CA ASP A 391 7.01 12.74 -29.99
C ASP A 391 7.87 11.50 -29.65
N LEU A 392 7.61 10.86 -28.51
CA LEU A 392 8.28 9.62 -28.12
C LEU A 392 8.05 8.47 -29.12
N LEU A 393 6.89 8.41 -29.78
CA LEU A 393 6.62 7.40 -30.80
C LEU A 393 7.39 7.64 -32.09
N LEU A 394 7.73 8.90 -32.40
CA LEU A 394 8.55 9.26 -33.56
C LEU A 394 10.03 8.95 -33.30
N GLU A 395 10.49 9.22 -32.08
CA GLU A 395 11.89 9.05 -31.67
C GLU A 395 12.23 7.62 -31.22
N LYS A 396 11.23 6.73 -31.06
CA LYS A 396 11.42 5.40 -30.45
C LYS A 396 12.47 4.51 -31.14
N ASP A 397 12.74 4.74 -32.42
CA ASP A 397 13.71 3.97 -33.23
C ASP A 397 15.00 4.77 -33.51
N GLU A 398 15.05 6.04 -33.09
CA GLU A 398 16.23 6.88 -33.24
C GLU A 398 17.26 6.54 -32.15
N LEU A 399 18.23 5.72 -32.55
CA LEU A 399 19.51 5.43 -31.87
C LEU A 399 19.46 4.77 -30.48
N LEU A 400 20.40 3.84 -30.31
CA LEU A 400 20.83 3.16 -29.09
C LEU A 400 21.41 4.13 -28.02
N GLN A 401 20.73 5.23 -27.70
CA GLN A 401 21.20 6.26 -26.76
C GLN A 401 20.26 6.40 -25.56
N GLY A 402 20.64 5.75 -24.46
CA GLY A 402 20.09 6.04 -23.14
C GLY A 402 18.66 5.58 -22.89
N GLN A 403 18.12 5.99 -21.74
CA GLN A 403 16.78 5.65 -21.29
C GLN A 403 15.79 6.65 -21.90
N LEU A 404 14.93 6.20 -22.82
CA LEU A 404 13.83 6.96 -23.41
C LEU A 404 12.52 6.60 -22.69
N PRO A 405 11.73 7.57 -22.20
CA PRO A 405 12.02 8.99 -22.06
C PRO A 405 13.09 9.26 -21.00
N ASN A 406 13.77 10.40 -21.15
CA ASN A 406 14.73 10.89 -20.15
C ASN A 406 14.04 11.30 -18.83
N ASP A 407 14.81 11.44 -17.76
CA ASP A 407 14.28 11.75 -16.42
C ASP A 407 13.50 13.07 -16.38
N GLU A 408 13.92 14.10 -17.13
CA GLU A 408 13.22 15.39 -17.19
C GLU A 408 11.81 15.24 -17.80
N THR A 409 11.69 14.45 -18.86
CA THR A 409 10.41 14.14 -19.49
C THR A 409 9.53 13.32 -18.56
N ILE A 410 10.10 12.38 -17.80
CA ILE A 410 9.38 11.62 -16.77
C ILE A 410 8.85 12.55 -15.67
N GLU A 411 9.66 13.50 -15.18
CA GLU A 411 9.20 14.50 -14.20
C GLU A 411 8.07 15.36 -14.77
N ARG A 412 8.22 15.83 -16.01
CA ARG A 412 7.20 16.61 -16.70
C ARG A 412 5.88 15.84 -16.84
N LEU A 413 5.93 14.57 -17.24
CA LEU A 413 4.76 13.71 -17.36
C LEU A 413 4.08 13.49 -16.02
N ASN A 414 4.82 13.26 -14.93
CA ASN A 414 4.24 13.16 -13.58
C ASN A 414 3.55 14.46 -13.17
N ARG A 415 4.15 15.63 -13.43
CA ARG A 415 3.53 16.93 -13.16
C ARG A 415 2.24 17.13 -13.96
N LEU A 416 2.22 16.73 -15.23
CA LEU A 416 1.00 16.77 -16.05
C LEU A 416 -0.08 15.82 -15.52
N VAL A 417 0.29 14.64 -15.01
CA VAL A 417 -0.67 13.74 -14.34
C VAL A 417 -1.25 14.39 -13.08
N TYR A 418 -0.43 15.03 -12.26
CA TYR A 418 -0.94 15.75 -11.08
C TYR A 418 -1.88 16.89 -11.47
N GLN A 419 -1.57 17.63 -12.53
CA GLN A 419 -2.45 18.66 -13.10
C GLN A 419 -3.74 18.07 -13.68
N TYR A 420 -3.67 16.90 -14.33
CA TYR A 420 -4.85 16.21 -14.84
C TYR A 420 -5.84 15.89 -13.72
N TYR A 421 -5.34 15.39 -12.58
CA TYR A 421 -6.17 15.12 -11.42
C TYR A 421 -6.47 16.36 -10.55
N GLY A 422 -5.85 17.51 -10.82
CA GLY A 422 -6.05 18.73 -10.01
C GLY A 422 -5.52 18.60 -8.58
N LEU A 423 -4.42 17.86 -8.38
CA LEU A 423 -3.83 17.66 -7.06
C LEU A 423 -3.15 18.93 -6.53
N THR A 424 -3.28 19.17 -5.23
CA THR A 424 -2.60 20.25 -4.52
C THR A 424 -1.13 19.91 -4.21
N GLU A 425 -0.30 20.92 -3.90
CA GLU A 425 1.11 20.68 -3.56
C GLU A 425 1.29 19.81 -2.30
N ASP A 426 0.37 19.90 -1.33
CA ASP A 426 0.36 19.03 -0.15
C ASP A 426 0.10 17.56 -0.54
N GLU A 427 -0.86 17.32 -1.44
CA GLU A 427 -1.20 15.97 -1.92
C GLU A 427 -0.08 15.39 -2.78
N ILE A 428 0.51 16.21 -3.65
CA ILE A 428 1.71 15.84 -4.42
C ILE A 428 2.85 15.48 -3.46
N THR A 429 3.04 16.24 -2.39
CA THR A 429 4.08 15.96 -1.37
C THR A 429 3.87 14.59 -0.72
N VAL A 430 2.62 14.24 -0.40
CA VAL A 430 2.28 12.92 0.16
C VAL A 430 2.63 11.78 -0.81
N ILE A 431 2.28 11.93 -2.09
CA ILE A 431 2.61 10.96 -3.15
C ILE A 431 4.14 10.83 -3.29
N GLU A 432 4.83 11.95 -3.49
CA GLU A 432 6.27 11.98 -3.76
C GLU A 432 7.08 11.42 -2.58
N ASP A 433 6.74 11.78 -1.33
CA ASP A 433 7.43 11.21 -0.16
C ASP A 433 7.14 9.72 0.01
N THR A 434 5.95 9.25 -0.39
CA THR A 434 5.63 7.82 -0.39
C THR A 434 6.51 7.06 -1.37
N ILE A 435 6.62 7.55 -2.61
CA ILE A 435 7.46 6.91 -3.63
C ILE A 435 8.95 6.97 -3.25
N LYS A 436 9.40 8.11 -2.73
CA LYS A 436 10.82 8.36 -2.45
C LYS A 436 11.31 7.69 -1.18
N TYR A 437 10.51 7.67 -0.12
CA TYR A 437 10.93 7.20 1.19
C TYR A 437 10.22 5.94 1.64
N VAL A 438 8.88 5.87 1.52
CA VAL A 438 8.09 4.75 2.07
C VAL A 438 8.27 3.47 1.26
N LEU A 439 7.97 3.50 -0.04
CA LEU A 439 8.07 2.34 -0.93
C LEU A 439 9.42 1.61 -0.87
N PRO A 440 10.59 2.28 -0.97
CA PRO A 440 11.88 1.59 -0.88
C PRO A 440 12.22 1.12 0.55
N SER A 441 11.41 1.49 1.55
CA SER A 441 11.64 1.16 2.96
C SER A 441 10.70 0.11 3.52
N ILE A 442 9.68 -0.31 2.76
CA ILE A 442 8.79 -1.38 3.19
C ILE A 442 9.53 -2.71 3.24
N GLN A 443 9.18 -3.57 4.20
CA GLN A 443 9.66 -4.96 4.24
C GLN A 443 11.17 -5.12 4.03
N PRO A 444 12.02 -4.39 4.79
CA PRO A 444 13.45 -4.47 4.59
C PRO A 444 13.97 -5.87 4.93
N SER A 445 14.87 -6.35 4.09
CA SER A 445 15.66 -7.53 4.40
C SER A 445 16.72 -7.22 5.46
N ALA A 446 17.25 -8.25 6.12
CA ALA A 446 18.29 -8.11 7.14
C ALA A 446 19.62 -7.48 6.66
N LYS A 447 19.79 -7.19 5.36
CA LYS A 447 20.97 -6.51 4.81
C LYS A 447 20.65 -5.14 4.21
N ALA A 448 19.38 -4.74 4.15
CA ALA A 448 18.97 -3.49 3.55
C ALA A 448 19.16 -2.31 4.53
N LEU A 449 19.48 -1.14 3.98
CA LEU A 449 19.42 0.15 4.69
C LEU A 449 18.37 1.04 4.02
N PRO A 450 17.09 0.87 4.36
CA PRO A 450 15.98 1.72 3.94
C PRO A 450 16.25 3.23 4.03
N PRO A 451 15.77 4.03 3.07
CA PRO A 451 15.80 5.49 3.17
C PRO A 451 15.20 6.04 4.47
N LEU A 452 14.09 5.45 4.97
CA LEU A 452 13.47 5.89 6.23
C LEU A 452 14.35 5.69 7.47
N TRP A 453 15.37 4.82 7.41
CA TRP A 453 16.29 4.55 8.51
C TRP A 453 17.49 5.50 8.53
N SER A 454 17.70 6.26 7.45
CA SER A 454 18.83 7.17 7.34
C SER A 454 18.82 8.23 8.43
N LYS A 455 20.03 8.66 8.84
CA LYS A 455 20.19 9.78 9.77
C LYS A 455 19.74 11.07 9.10
N THR A 456 19.13 11.93 9.90
CA THR A 456 18.71 13.27 9.44
C THR A 456 19.82 14.30 9.61
N ASN A 457 19.73 15.39 8.86
CA ASN A 457 20.69 16.49 8.85
C ASN A 457 19.94 17.82 8.85
N GLN A 458 20.69 18.93 8.91
CA GLN A 458 20.12 20.28 8.97
C GLN A 458 19.17 20.61 7.81
N ARG A 459 19.47 20.13 6.59
CA ARG A 459 18.58 20.35 5.43
C ARG A 459 17.24 19.66 5.61
N HIS A 460 17.23 18.39 6.04
CA HIS A 460 15.99 17.66 6.32
C HIS A 460 15.15 18.39 7.38
N TRP A 461 15.80 18.87 8.44
CA TRP A 461 15.12 19.60 9.51
C TRP A 461 14.53 20.92 9.02
N GLN A 462 15.26 21.69 8.20
CA GLN A 462 14.78 22.95 7.63
C GLN A 462 13.60 22.73 6.67
N GLU A 463 13.65 21.72 5.80
CA GLU A 463 12.55 21.40 4.89
C GLU A 463 11.29 20.98 5.67
N TYR A 464 11.44 20.12 6.68
CA TYR A 464 10.37 19.73 7.58
C TYR A 464 9.75 20.95 8.29
N MET A 465 10.58 21.80 8.90
CA MET A 465 10.12 22.97 9.65
C MET A 465 9.41 23.98 8.76
N LYS A 466 9.86 24.16 7.52
CA LYS A 466 9.20 25.02 6.53
C LYS A 466 7.77 24.53 6.25
N VAL A 467 7.60 23.23 5.99
CA VAL A 467 6.29 22.63 5.70
C VAL A 467 5.38 22.68 6.92
N LEU A 468 5.89 22.28 8.10
CA LEU A 468 5.13 22.32 9.35
C LEU A 468 4.63 23.74 9.65
N SER A 469 5.52 24.73 9.55
CA SER A 469 5.17 26.12 9.87
C SER A 469 4.16 26.68 8.88
N ALA A 470 4.37 26.49 7.57
CA ALA A 470 3.43 26.96 6.55
C ALA A 470 2.03 26.33 6.72
N THR A 471 1.98 25.04 7.06
CA THR A 471 0.72 24.31 7.26
C THR A 471 -0.02 24.85 8.49
N LEU A 472 0.68 25.00 9.62
CA LEU A 472 0.08 25.55 10.84
C LEU A 472 -0.36 27.01 10.67
N GLU A 473 0.44 27.84 10.00
CA GLU A 473 0.10 29.24 9.72
C GLU A 473 -1.16 29.38 8.85
N SER A 474 -1.41 28.43 7.95
CA SER A 474 -2.65 28.43 7.15
C SER A 474 -3.93 28.28 7.98
N TRP A 475 -3.80 27.82 9.23
CA TRP A 475 -4.91 27.65 10.18
C TRP A 475 -4.97 28.72 11.26
N LEU A 476 -3.98 29.62 11.30
CA LEU A 476 -3.99 30.74 12.22
C LEU A 476 -4.93 31.84 11.71
N ILE A 477 -5.48 32.60 12.65
CA ILE A 477 -6.24 33.81 12.32
C ILE A 477 -5.32 34.87 11.67
N PRO A 478 -5.86 35.77 10.82
CA PRO A 478 -5.09 36.86 10.25
C PRO A 478 -4.33 37.65 11.33
N ASN A 479 -3.09 38.05 11.02
CA ASN A 479 -2.17 38.76 11.92
C ASN A 479 -1.60 37.96 13.10
N CYS A 480 -1.85 36.65 13.18
CA CYS A 480 -1.03 35.75 14.00
C CYS A 480 0.14 35.21 13.18
N TYR A 481 1.28 35.02 13.85
CA TYR A 481 2.50 34.50 13.25
C TYR A 481 2.97 33.28 14.05
N LEU A 482 3.64 32.34 13.40
CA LEU A 482 4.30 31.25 14.08
C LEU A 482 5.80 31.56 14.23
N SER A 483 6.33 31.34 15.43
CA SER A 483 7.76 31.31 15.69
C SER A 483 8.16 29.88 16.00
N ALA A 484 9.14 29.36 15.28
CA ALA A 484 9.66 28.03 15.49
C ALA A 484 11.14 28.06 15.92
N THR A 485 11.48 27.24 16.90
CA THR A 485 12.85 27.05 17.38
C THR A 485 13.25 25.58 17.20
N LEU A 486 14.49 25.35 16.82
CA LEU A 486 15.04 24.01 16.64
C LEU A 486 16.33 23.85 17.44
N THR A 487 16.39 22.79 18.25
CA THR A 487 17.54 22.49 19.10
C THR A 487 18.01 21.07 18.84
N ALA A 488 19.19 20.92 18.24
CA ALA A 488 19.67 19.65 17.68
C ALA A 488 20.97 19.11 18.30
N GLY A 489 21.39 19.59 19.48
CA GLY A 489 22.65 19.18 20.10
C GLY A 489 22.71 17.74 20.61
N HIS A 490 21.56 17.12 20.92
CA HIS A 490 21.52 15.74 21.42
C HIS A 490 21.79 14.70 20.31
N PRO A 491 22.53 13.61 20.56
CA PRO A 491 22.93 12.65 19.52
C PRO A 491 21.76 11.91 18.85
N TYR A 492 20.64 11.71 19.55
CA TYR A 492 19.52 10.89 19.05
C TYR A 492 18.21 11.64 18.80
N LEU A 493 18.09 12.85 19.34
CA LEU A 493 16.82 13.59 19.41
C LEU A 493 17.03 15.04 18.95
N VAL A 494 15.96 15.63 18.44
CA VAL A 494 15.85 17.07 18.16
C VAL A 494 14.61 17.57 18.88
N LEU A 495 14.72 18.74 19.50
CA LEU A 495 13.61 19.45 20.09
C LEU A 495 13.15 20.56 19.14
N ILE A 496 11.85 20.60 18.88
CA ILE A 496 11.20 21.70 18.15
C ILE A 496 10.33 22.45 19.15
N GLY A 497 10.49 23.76 19.27
CA GLY A 497 9.63 24.63 20.07
C GLY A 497 8.78 25.52 19.16
N LEU A 498 7.47 25.47 19.30
CA LEU A 498 6.50 26.25 18.53
C LEU A 498 5.80 27.24 19.45
N ARG A 499 5.77 28.52 19.05
CA ARG A 499 5.16 29.61 19.81
C ARG A 499 4.42 30.56 18.88
N ILE A 500 3.34 31.17 19.36
CA ILE A 500 2.63 32.26 18.67
C ILE A 500 3.01 33.57 19.38
N PRO A 501 4.01 34.33 18.89
CA PRO A 501 4.41 35.59 19.51
C PRO A 501 3.39 36.71 19.28
N SER A 502 3.35 37.68 20.19
CA SER A 502 2.51 38.89 20.07
C SER A 502 2.96 39.87 18.97
N LYS A 503 4.18 39.72 18.45
CA LYS A 503 4.74 40.52 17.36
C LYS A 503 5.32 39.61 16.28
N ARG A 504 5.31 40.07 15.03
CA ARG A 504 5.90 39.32 13.91
C ARG A 504 7.39 39.03 14.19
N PRO A 505 7.82 37.76 14.17
CA PRO A 505 9.20 37.42 14.44
C PRO A 505 10.12 37.91 13.30
N GLN A 506 11.33 38.36 13.63
CA GLN A 506 12.35 38.72 12.63
C GLN A 506 12.83 37.51 11.82
N ARG A 507 12.84 36.31 12.43
CA ARG A 507 13.14 35.03 11.79
C ARG A 507 12.08 34.01 12.20
N ALA A 508 11.48 33.35 11.23
CA ALA A 508 10.49 32.29 11.49
C ALA A 508 11.10 31.03 12.10
N LEU A 509 12.39 30.76 11.84
CA LEU A 509 13.15 29.63 12.38
C LEU A 509 14.43 30.12 13.06
N VAL A 510 14.61 29.77 14.33
CA VAL A 510 15.85 29.97 15.09
C VAL A 510 16.46 28.61 15.45
N ILE A 511 17.74 28.41 15.12
CA ILE A 511 18.48 27.20 15.50
C ILE A 511 19.31 27.55 16.72
N ASN A 512 19.08 26.85 17.82
CA ASN A 512 19.78 27.07 19.08
C ASN A 512 20.91 26.05 19.28
N GLU A 513 22.03 26.52 19.82
CA GLU A 513 23.08 25.67 20.37
C GLU A 513 22.66 25.17 21.77
N THR A 514 23.05 23.94 22.11
CA THR A 514 22.70 23.34 23.41
C THR A 514 23.83 23.50 24.42
N HIS A 515 23.47 23.66 25.69
CA HIS A 515 24.37 23.43 26.82
C HIS A 515 24.18 22.03 27.42
N ASP A 516 25.19 21.55 28.16
CA ASP A 516 25.25 20.16 28.67
C ASP A 516 24.06 19.76 29.56
N ALA A 517 23.58 20.67 30.41
CA ALA A 517 22.44 20.43 31.29
C ALA A 517 21.13 20.12 30.52
N PHE A 518 20.93 20.77 29.37
CA PHE A 518 19.79 20.53 28.49
C PHE A 518 19.89 19.15 27.83
N ASN A 519 21.08 18.77 27.34
CA ASN A 519 21.32 17.45 26.78
C ASN A 519 21.15 16.32 27.83
N ALA A 520 21.52 16.59 29.09
CA ALA A 520 21.30 15.67 30.21
C ALA A 520 19.81 15.49 30.56
N ALA A 521 19.00 16.55 30.48
CA ALA A 521 17.54 16.44 30.62
C ALA A 521 16.92 15.61 29.49
N LEU A 522 17.32 15.87 28.24
CA LEU A 522 16.81 15.14 27.09
C LEU A 522 17.23 13.66 27.09
N SER A 523 18.43 13.34 27.62
CA SER A 523 18.86 11.96 27.86
C SER A 523 17.96 11.21 28.84
N ARG A 524 17.57 11.86 29.95
CA ARG A 524 16.63 11.28 30.93
C ARG A 524 15.26 11.04 30.33
N ILE A 525 14.75 12.00 29.54
CA ILE A 525 13.50 11.83 28.81
C ILE A 525 13.62 10.65 27.84
N ASN A 526 14.67 10.57 27.02
CA ASN A 526 14.88 9.48 26.07
C ASN A 526 14.92 8.09 26.75
N ALA A 527 15.55 7.99 27.92
CA ALA A 527 15.58 6.75 28.71
C ALA A 527 14.18 6.38 29.22
N GLY A 528 13.39 7.36 29.68
CA GLY A 528 12.02 7.14 30.14
C GLY A 528 11.00 6.89 29.02
N LEU A 529 11.25 7.41 27.81
CA LEU A 529 10.38 7.23 26.64
C LEU A 529 10.35 5.77 26.16
N ARG A 530 11.45 5.02 26.33
CA ARG A 530 11.54 3.61 25.94
C ARG A 530 10.99 2.72 27.05
N GLN A 531 9.67 2.59 27.10
CA GLN A 531 9.03 1.72 28.10
C GLN A 531 9.09 0.27 27.62
N LYS A 532 9.89 -0.55 28.32
CA LYS A 532 9.94 -1.99 28.08
C LYS A 532 8.64 -2.62 28.55
N ILE A 533 7.79 -3.05 27.61
CA ILE A 533 6.53 -3.73 27.93
C ILE A 533 6.78 -5.22 28.20
N SER A 534 7.69 -5.83 27.45
CA SER A 534 8.05 -7.25 27.59
C SER A 534 9.49 -7.48 27.14
N ARG A 535 9.95 -8.75 27.11
CA ARG A 535 11.35 -9.10 26.80
C ARG A 535 11.86 -8.43 25.52
N ASN A 536 11.04 -8.42 24.46
CA ASN A 536 11.42 -7.99 23.10
C ASN A 536 10.58 -6.82 22.55
N PHE A 537 9.84 -6.08 23.39
CA PHE A 537 8.98 -4.98 22.94
C PHE A 537 9.27 -3.67 23.69
N TYR A 538 9.45 -2.59 22.93
CA TYR A 538 9.46 -1.21 23.43
C TYR A 538 8.25 -0.45 22.93
N LEU A 539 7.59 0.29 23.82
CA LEU A 539 6.67 1.35 23.42
C LEU A 539 7.42 2.66 23.32
N VAL A 540 7.19 3.41 22.25
CA VAL A 540 7.72 4.75 22.07
C VAL A 540 6.54 5.70 21.87
N PRO A 541 6.23 6.56 22.86
CA PRO A 541 5.17 7.54 22.70
C PRO A 541 5.64 8.67 21.78
N ASP A 542 4.68 9.29 21.09
CA ASP A 542 4.88 10.58 20.46
C ASP A 542 4.69 11.67 21.52
N LEU A 543 5.75 12.45 21.79
CA LEU A 543 5.80 13.36 22.93
C LEU A 543 5.66 14.82 22.47
N ARG A 544 4.54 15.41 22.85
CA ARG A 544 4.15 16.79 22.61
C ARG A 544 3.82 17.43 23.95
N ILE A 545 4.59 18.44 24.37
CA ILE A 545 4.50 19.01 25.72
C ILE A 545 4.28 20.51 25.62
N PHE A 546 3.26 21.03 26.30
CA PHE A 546 3.12 22.46 26.53
C PHE A 546 3.89 22.87 27.78
N VAL A 547 4.79 23.83 27.62
CA VAL A 547 5.45 24.53 28.75
C VAL A 547 5.19 26.01 28.55
N ASN A 548 4.42 26.59 29.48
CA ASN A 548 3.91 27.96 29.37
C ASN A 548 3.17 28.18 28.03
N ASP A 549 3.70 29.06 27.19
CA ASP A 549 3.13 29.44 25.89
C ASP A 549 3.83 28.76 24.69
N THR A 550 4.68 27.76 24.96
CA THR A 550 5.47 27.06 23.93
C THR A 550 5.11 25.58 23.88
N LEU A 551 4.78 25.09 22.69
CA LEU A 551 4.60 23.67 22.40
C LEU A 551 5.94 23.07 21.97
N TYR A 552 6.39 22.07 22.70
CA TYR A 552 7.60 21.31 22.40
C TYR A 552 7.28 19.95 21.76
N LEU A 553 7.90 19.67 20.62
CA LEU A 553 7.88 18.36 19.95
C LEU A 553 9.26 17.71 20.09
N ILE A 554 9.32 16.45 20.52
CA ILE A 554 10.56 15.68 20.62
C ILE A 554 10.61 14.65 19.50
N LYS A 555 11.55 14.80 18.55
CA LYS A 555 11.63 13.92 17.37
C LYS A 555 12.96 13.16 17.29
N PRO A 556 12.95 11.86 16.99
CA PRO A 556 14.17 11.09 16.74
C PRO A 556 14.91 11.55 15.48
N LYS A 557 16.25 11.48 15.45
CA LYS A 557 17.07 11.85 14.28
C LYS A 557 17.05 10.84 13.12
N ILE A 558 15.90 10.22 12.86
CA ILE A 558 15.70 9.17 11.84
C ILE A 558 14.73 9.68 10.78
N MET A 559 15.06 9.52 9.48
CA MET A 559 14.36 10.14 8.35
C MET A 559 12.85 9.88 8.34
N ARG A 560 12.41 8.73 8.86
CA ARG A 560 10.99 8.40 9.07
C ARG A 560 10.15 9.52 9.69
N PHE A 561 10.72 10.31 10.59
CA PHE A 561 10.00 11.37 11.32
C PHE A 561 10.19 12.77 10.71
N TRP A 562 10.92 12.90 9.61
CA TRP A 562 11.36 14.18 9.04
C TRP A 562 11.05 14.34 7.55
N THR A 563 10.21 13.49 6.98
CA THR A 563 9.67 13.71 5.63
C THR A 563 8.75 14.93 5.63
N LYS A 564 8.51 15.53 4.46
CA LYS A 564 7.58 16.64 4.34
C LYS A 564 6.15 16.18 4.64
N SER A 565 5.79 14.97 4.21
CA SER A 565 4.54 14.32 4.58
C SER A 565 4.41 14.08 6.10
N ALA A 566 5.50 13.81 6.82
CA ALA A 566 5.48 13.74 8.27
C ALA A 566 5.19 15.13 8.89
N ALA A 567 5.74 16.21 8.32
CA ALA A 567 5.44 17.56 8.78
C ALA A 567 3.95 17.91 8.62
N LEU A 568 3.35 17.53 7.48
CA LEU A 568 1.92 17.71 7.23
C LEU A 568 1.05 16.93 8.23
N ASN A 569 1.40 15.67 8.49
CA ASN A 569 0.66 14.84 9.45
C ASN A 569 0.82 15.32 10.91
N ASP A 570 2.01 15.78 11.28
CA ASP A 570 2.25 16.39 12.60
C ASP A 570 1.45 17.68 12.78
N ALA A 571 1.33 18.51 11.73
CA ALA A 571 0.49 19.71 11.78
C ALA A 571 -0.96 19.33 12.10
N ASP A 572 -1.53 18.37 11.38
CA ASP A 572 -2.89 17.85 11.61
C ASP A 572 -3.07 17.33 13.03
N ALA A 573 -2.09 16.56 13.53
CA ALA A 573 -2.13 16.02 14.87
C ALA A 573 -2.08 17.13 15.94
N ILE A 574 -1.25 18.18 15.74
CA ILE A 574 -1.16 19.32 16.66
C ILE A 574 -2.50 20.05 16.75
N VAL A 575 -3.15 20.31 15.62
CA VAL A 575 -4.46 20.98 15.63
C VAL A 575 -5.56 20.11 16.20
N ALA A 576 -5.57 18.81 15.91
CA ALA A 576 -6.52 17.89 16.54
C ALA A 576 -6.38 17.86 18.07
N ASP A 577 -5.14 17.85 18.57
CA ASP A 577 -4.86 17.91 20.01
C ASP A 577 -5.35 19.24 20.62
N LEU A 578 -5.06 20.38 19.98
CA LEU A 578 -5.49 21.71 20.42
C LEU A 578 -7.01 21.86 20.45
N GLN A 579 -7.71 21.33 19.45
CA GLN A 579 -9.18 21.31 19.41
C GLN A 579 -9.76 20.42 20.50
N SER A 580 -9.20 19.23 20.69
CA SER A 580 -9.63 18.30 21.74
C SER A 580 -9.43 18.88 23.14
N ALA A 581 -8.37 19.68 23.34
CA ALA A 581 -8.10 20.36 24.60
C ALA A 581 -9.05 21.55 24.88
N ARG A 582 -9.74 22.09 23.88
CA ARG A 582 -10.76 23.14 24.05
C ARG A 582 -12.14 22.59 24.47
N HIS A 583 -12.49 21.38 24.03
CA HIS A 583 -13.79 20.75 24.32
C HIS A 583 -13.99 20.01 25.66
N PRO A 584 -13.08 19.98 26.67
CA PRO A 584 -13.40 19.36 27.95
C PRO A 584 -14.52 20.05 28.74
N TYR A 585 -14.88 21.30 28.40
CA TYR A 585 -15.79 22.13 29.20
C TYR A 585 -17.25 22.20 28.70
N GLU A 586 -17.60 21.55 27.59
CA GLU A 586 -19.00 21.57 27.06
C GLU A 586 -19.79 20.28 27.35
N LYS A 587 -19.21 19.31 28.05
CA LYS A 587 -19.89 18.05 28.46
C LYS A 587 -20.22 17.97 29.96
N GLN A 588 -20.46 19.12 30.58
CA GLN A 588 -21.16 19.22 31.86
C GLN A 588 -22.27 20.28 31.72
N GLY A 589 -23.41 19.83 31.20
CA GLY A 589 -24.66 20.56 31.10
C GLY A 589 -25.80 19.57 31.08
#